data_AF-A0A653W932-F1
#
_entry.id   AF-A0A653W932-F1
#
_cell.length_a   1.000
_cell.length_b   1.000
_cell.length_c   1.000
_cell.angle_alpha   90.00
_cell.angle_beta   90.00
_cell.angle_gamma   90.00
#
_symmetry.space_group_name_H-M   'P 1'
#
loop_
_entity.id
_entity.type
_entity.pdbx_description
1 polymer ?
#
loop_
_entity_poly.entity_id
_entity_poly.type
_entity_poly.pdbx_seq_one_letter_code
_entity_poly.pdbx_strand_id
1 'polypeptide(L)'
;MTEAVAADETRLGPSSGEMLLFALAAMPVERAPRSGWFQPERLATARVISRTEDVSDVLLRLPQSWNIVEGARCIGLHDDEDIITADPRFHRGFDPRNFAIVGQGGGERFALLMLINAAEAALLPERLFARNQAFERCVFAA
;
A
#
# COMPACT_ATOMS: atom_id res chain seq x y z
N MET A 1 14.67 -5.32 -52.44
CA MET A 1 15.62 -5.83 -51.44
C MET A 1 16.13 -4.65 -50.64
N THR A 2 15.40 -4.29 -49.57
CA THR A 2 15.91 -3.46 -48.48
C THR A 2 15.08 -3.80 -47.26
N GLU A 3 15.46 -4.86 -46.55
CA GLU A 3 15.08 -5.05 -45.16
C GLU A 3 15.96 -4.13 -44.32
N ALA A 4 15.36 -3.32 -43.46
CA ALA A 4 16.04 -2.63 -42.38
C ALA A 4 15.22 -2.83 -41.11
N VAL A 5 15.59 -3.92 -40.44
CA VAL A 5 15.73 -4.12 -38.99
C VAL A 5 14.72 -3.37 -38.10
N ALA A 6 13.80 -4.15 -37.54
CA ALA A 6 12.95 -3.79 -36.42
C ALA A 6 13.79 -3.17 -35.28
N ALA A 7 13.41 -1.97 -34.86
CA ALA A 7 13.83 -1.44 -33.56
C ALA A 7 13.07 -2.24 -32.49
N ASP A 8 13.78 -3.23 -31.96
CA ASP A 8 13.44 -3.92 -30.73
C ASP A 8 13.50 -2.89 -29.59
N GLU A 9 12.35 -2.31 -29.23
CA GLU A 9 12.18 -1.52 -28.00
C GLU A 9 12.18 -2.47 -26.80
N THR A 10 13.30 -3.18 -26.62
CA THR A 10 13.54 -3.99 -25.44
C THR A 10 13.67 -3.05 -24.25
N ARG A 11 12.57 -2.94 -23.49
CA ARG A 11 12.53 -2.77 -22.02
C ARG A 11 13.76 -2.09 -21.42
N LEU A 12 13.86 -0.77 -21.57
CA LEU A 12 14.60 0.04 -20.61
C LEU A 12 13.70 0.26 -19.39
N GLY A 13 13.57 -0.80 -18.56
CA GLY A 13 13.29 -0.58 -17.14
C GLY A 13 14.37 0.36 -16.57
N PRO A 14 14.07 1.08 -15.48
CA PRO A 14 14.92 2.18 -15.01
C PRO A 14 16.37 1.72 -14.85
N SER A 15 17.21 2.14 -15.80
CA SER A 15 18.65 1.99 -15.76
C SER A 15 19.21 3.00 -14.76
N SER A 16 20.14 2.55 -13.92
CA SER A 16 20.79 3.27 -12.80
C SER A 16 19.89 3.58 -11.59
N GLY A 17 19.95 2.70 -10.58
CA GLY A 17 20.24 3.08 -9.18
C GLY A 17 19.47 4.23 -8.52
N GLU A 18 18.29 4.60 -9.00
CA GLU A 18 17.44 5.56 -8.29
C GLU A 18 16.99 4.91 -7.00
N MET A 19 17.61 5.34 -5.89
CA MET A 19 17.20 4.96 -4.56
C MET A 19 15.81 5.56 -4.32
N LEU A 20 14.77 4.78 -4.61
CA LEU A 20 13.40 5.16 -4.31
C LEU A 20 13.22 5.08 -2.79
N LEU A 21 13.06 6.25 -2.18
CA LEU A 21 12.70 6.37 -0.77
C LEU A 21 11.20 6.14 -0.63
N PHE A 22 10.83 5.21 0.23
CA PHE A 22 9.45 4.90 0.54
C PHE A 22 9.14 5.23 1.99
N ALA A 23 7.90 5.65 2.23
CA ALA A 23 7.29 5.72 3.54
C ALA A 23 6.14 4.70 3.59
N LEU A 24 5.72 4.32 4.79
CA LEU A 24 4.53 3.51 4.97
C LEU A 24 3.35 4.40 5.35
N ALA A 25 2.28 4.32 4.56
CA ALA A 25 1.02 4.95 4.85
C ALA A 25 -0.02 3.93 5.35
N ALA A 26 -0.98 4.44 6.11
CA ALA A 26 -2.17 3.70 6.49
C ALA A 26 -3.44 4.51 6.22
N MET A 27 -4.54 3.81 5.88
CA MET A 27 -5.83 4.43 5.59
C MET A 27 -6.99 3.54 6.07
N PRO A 28 -8.05 4.11 6.68
CA PRO A 28 -9.30 3.38 6.94
C PRO A 28 -9.92 2.81 5.66
N VAL A 29 -10.35 1.56 5.73
CA VAL A 29 -11.05 0.88 4.63
C VAL A 29 -12.25 0.10 5.17
N GLU A 30 -13.25 -0.08 4.33
CA GLU A 30 -14.43 -0.88 4.62
C GLU A 30 -14.56 -2.02 3.61
N ARG A 31 -15.36 -3.04 3.94
CA ARG A 31 -15.65 -4.13 3.01
C ARG A 31 -16.44 -3.60 1.82
N ALA A 32 -16.00 -3.94 0.63
CA ALA A 32 -16.75 -3.70 -0.60
C ALA A 32 -17.83 -4.77 -0.80
N PRO A 33 -18.81 -4.56 -1.70
CA PRO A 33 -19.84 -5.56 -2.03
C PRO A 33 -19.27 -6.88 -2.58
N ARG A 34 -18.05 -6.85 -3.12
CA ARG A 34 -17.36 -8.03 -3.66
C ARG A 34 -16.59 -8.73 -2.53
N SER A 35 -16.84 -10.03 -2.35
CA SER A 35 -16.14 -10.82 -1.32
C SER A 35 -14.62 -10.75 -1.48
N GLY A 36 -13.91 -10.49 -0.38
CA GLY A 36 -12.46 -10.31 -0.35
C GLY A 36 -11.96 -8.94 -0.82
N TRP A 37 -12.87 -8.03 -1.20
CA TRP A 37 -12.51 -6.68 -1.61
C TRP A 37 -12.86 -5.66 -0.54
N PHE A 38 -12.04 -4.62 -0.51
CA PHE A 38 -12.14 -3.47 0.36
C PHE A 38 -12.14 -2.20 -0.48
N GLN A 39 -12.65 -1.13 0.09
CA GLN A 39 -12.62 0.20 -0.50
C GLN A 39 -12.24 1.22 0.57
N PRO A 40 -11.63 2.36 0.20
CA PRO A 40 -11.44 3.47 1.13
C PRO A 40 -12.76 3.86 1.77
N GLU A 41 -12.78 4.04 3.09
CA GLU A 41 -13.97 4.61 3.73
C GLU A 41 -14.26 6.01 3.16
N ARG A 42 -15.53 6.40 3.13
CA ARG A 42 -15.93 7.71 2.60
C ARG A 42 -15.25 8.83 3.41
N LEU A 43 -14.50 9.70 2.73
CA LEU A 43 -13.68 10.78 3.31
C LEU A 43 -12.45 10.31 4.11
N ALA A 44 -12.10 9.03 4.08
CA ALA A 44 -10.85 8.57 4.64
C ALA A 44 -9.68 9.25 3.95
N THR A 45 -8.66 9.58 4.73
CA THR A 45 -7.41 10.13 4.20
C THR A 45 -6.27 9.28 4.70
N ALA A 46 -5.39 8.87 3.79
CA ALA A 46 -4.16 8.19 4.15
C ALA A 46 -3.30 9.07 5.08
N ARG A 47 -2.55 8.41 5.96
CA ARG A 47 -1.62 9.02 6.91
C ARG A 47 -0.29 8.30 6.83
N VAL A 48 0.82 9.02 6.87
CA VAL A 48 2.14 8.40 7.03
C VAL A 48 2.25 7.87 8.46
N ILE A 49 2.48 6.58 8.61
CA ILE A 49 2.64 5.90 9.92
C ILE A 49 4.08 5.46 10.18
N SER A 50 4.93 5.38 9.16
CA SER A 50 6.37 5.17 9.30
C SER A 50 7.12 5.77 8.11
N ARG A 51 8.35 6.25 8.33
CA ARG A 51 9.23 6.75 7.26
C ARG A 51 10.37 5.79 6.89
N THR A 52 10.52 4.71 7.66
CA THR A 52 11.70 3.84 7.57
C THR A 52 11.35 2.36 7.53
N GLU A 53 10.16 1.99 8.03
CA GLU A 53 9.68 0.61 8.07
C GLU A 53 8.85 0.28 6.84
N ASP A 54 8.88 -0.98 6.41
CA ASP A 54 7.97 -1.51 5.42
C ASP A 54 6.68 -2.09 6.04
N VAL A 55 5.81 -2.66 5.20
CA VAL A 55 4.58 -3.30 5.67
C VAL A 55 4.88 -4.45 6.63
N SER A 56 5.88 -5.29 6.33
CA SER A 56 6.21 -6.48 7.13
C SER A 56 6.70 -6.10 8.53
N ASP A 57 7.56 -5.08 8.61
CA ASP A 57 8.03 -4.52 9.88
C ASP A 57 6.86 -4.05 10.77
N VAL A 58 5.90 -3.33 10.17
CA VAL A 58 4.72 -2.84 10.89
C VAL A 58 3.78 -3.97 11.30
N LEU A 59 3.59 -4.97 10.44
CA LEU A 59 2.78 -6.15 10.76
C LEU A 59 3.31 -6.89 11.99
N LEU A 60 4.63 -7.02 12.14
CA LEU A 60 5.27 -7.70 13.28
C LEU A 60 5.05 -7.01 14.64
N ARG A 61 4.71 -5.71 14.63
CA ARG A 61 4.49 -4.90 15.83
C ARG A 61 3.04 -4.46 16.02
N LEU A 62 2.13 -4.92 15.16
CA LEU A 62 0.71 -4.70 15.37
C LEU A 62 0.27 -5.33 16.71
N PRO A 63 -0.71 -4.73 17.40
CA PRO A 63 -1.32 -5.38 18.54
C PRO A 63 -1.92 -6.73 18.13
N GLN A 64 -1.94 -7.72 19.03
CA GLN A 64 -2.51 -9.06 18.76
C GLN A 64 -4.00 -9.03 18.34
N SER A 65 -4.70 -7.94 18.64
CA SER A 65 -6.05 -7.71 18.17
C SER A 65 -6.12 -7.40 16.68
N TRP A 66 -5.02 -7.16 15.97
CA TRP A 66 -5.00 -6.87 14.54
C TRP A 66 -4.40 -8.03 13.76
N ASN A 67 -5.07 -8.43 12.68
CA ASN A 67 -4.66 -9.58 11.86
C ASN A 67 -4.69 -9.22 10.38
N ILE A 68 -3.80 -9.84 9.60
CA ILE A 68 -3.82 -9.74 8.15
C ILE A 68 -5.12 -10.38 7.63
N VAL A 69 -5.77 -9.72 6.67
CA VAL A 69 -6.87 -10.30 5.91
C VAL A 69 -6.30 -10.98 4.67
N GLU A 70 -6.14 -12.29 4.73
CA GLU A 70 -5.55 -13.10 3.66
C GLU A 70 -6.30 -12.93 2.33
N GLY A 71 -5.54 -12.70 1.24
CA GLY A 71 -6.08 -12.53 -0.11
C GLY A 71 -6.92 -11.27 -0.33
N ALA A 72 -6.89 -10.32 0.60
CA ALA A 72 -7.65 -9.08 0.48
C ALA A 72 -7.16 -8.21 -0.68
N ARG A 73 -8.11 -7.53 -1.34
CA ARG A 73 -7.87 -6.58 -2.43
C ARG A 73 -8.51 -5.24 -2.14
N CYS A 74 -8.01 -4.17 -2.75
CA CYS A 74 -8.56 -2.83 -2.61
C CYS A 74 -9.01 -2.28 -3.96
N ILE A 75 -10.24 -1.75 -4.01
CA ILE A 75 -10.77 -0.99 -5.16
C ILE A 75 -9.92 0.27 -5.36
N GLY A 76 -9.66 0.62 -6.62
CA GLY A 76 -8.78 1.71 -7.05
C GLY A 76 -7.29 1.38 -6.91
N LEU A 77 -6.94 0.13 -6.58
CA LEU A 77 -5.55 -0.32 -6.50
C LEU A 77 -5.35 -1.65 -7.21
N HIS A 78 -6.31 -2.57 -7.07
CA HIS A 78 -6.23 -3.93 -7.61
C HIS A 78 -7.12 -4.17 -8.83
N ASP A 79 -7.93 -3.19 -9.22
CA ASP A 79 -8.86 -3.21 -10.36
C ASP A 79 -8.65 -2.04 -11.33
N ASP A 80 -7.67 -1.18 -11.07
CA ASP A 80 -7.26 -0.10 -11.97
C ASP A 80 -6.06 -0.57 -12.81
N GLU A 81 -6.29 -0.73 -14.11
CA GLU A 81 -5.29 -1.23 -15.07
C GLU A 81 -4.10 -0.28 -15.23
N ASP A 82 -4.34 1.03 -15.16
CA ASP A 82 -3.28 2.04 -15.27
C ASP A 82 -2.33 1.93 -14.07
N ILE A 83 -2.87 1.72 -12.88
CA ILE A 83 -2.05 1.52 -11.67
C ILE A 83 -1.28 0.20 -11.74
N ILE A 84 -1.94 -0.91 -12.10
CA ILE A 84 -1.30 -2.23 -12.14
C ILE A 84 -0.14 -2.25 -13.16
N THR A 85 -0.29 -1.55 -14.28
CA THR A 85 0.71 -1.54 -15.36
C THR A 85 1.81 -0.50 -15.15
N ALA A 86 1.49 0.69 -14.64
CA ALA A 86 2.45 1.78 -14.51
C ALA A 86 3.28 1.69 -13.23
N ASP A 87 2.72 1.20 -12.13
CA ASP A 87 3.37 1.25 -10.82
C ASP A 87 4.33 0.06 -10.61
N PRO A 88 5.65 0.32 -10.43
CA PRO A 88 6.66 -0.72 -10.26
C PRO A 88 6.42 -1.67 -9.08
N ARG A 89 5.66 -1.24 -8.07
CA ARG A 89 5.31 -2.08 -6.90
C ARG A 89 4.47 -3.29 -7.28
N PHE A 90 3.76 -3.23 -8.41
CA PHE A 90 2.88 -4.28 -8.90
C PHE A 90 3.45 -5.06 -10.10
N HIS A 91 4.61 -4.66 -10.65
CA HIS A 91 5.23 -5.31 -11.82
C HIS A 91 5.53 -6.80 -11.63
N ARG A 92 5.70 -7.26 -10.38
CA ARG A 92 5.94 -8.67 -10.03
C ARG A 92 4.72 -9.35 -9.40
N GLY A 93 3.55 -8.74 -9.54
CA GLY A 93 2.34 -9.12 -8.81
C GLY A 93 2.31 -8.56 -7.39
N PHE A 94 1.40 -9.07 -6.57
CA PHE A 94 1.16 -8.57 -5.22
C PHE A 94 2.23 -9.04 -4.25
N ASP A 95 3.05 -8.10 -3.78
CA ASP A 95 4.07 -8.32 -2.77
C ASP A 95 3.56 -7.84 -1.41
N PRO A 96 3.47 -8.70 -0.38
CA PRO A 96 3.02 -8.31 0.96
C PRO A 96 3.94 -7.27 1.62
N ARG A 97 5.15 -7.02 1.08
CA ARG A 97 6.03 -5.93 1.52
C ARG A 97 5.53 -4.55 1.09
N ASN A 98 4.73 -4.49 0.03
CA ASN A 98 4.22 -3.24 -0.55
C ASN A 98 2.83 -2.88 -0.05
N PHE A 99 2.04 -3.88 0.37
CA PHE A 99 0.63 -3.71 0.71
C PHE A 99 0.12 -4.78 1.68
N ALA A 100 -0.78 -4.40 2.60
CA ALA A 100 -1.62 -5.34 3.34
C ALA A 100 -2.95 -4.69 3.77
N ILE A 101 -4.02 -5.49 3.85
CA ILE A 101 -5.23 -5.12 4.60
C ILE A 101 -5.17 -5.83 5.94
N VAL A 102 -5.36 -5.08 7.02
CA VAL A 102 -5.44 -5.62 8.38
C VAL A 102 -6.81 -5.32 8.98
N GLY A 103 -7.32 -6.25 9.78
CA GLY A 103 -8.60 -6.15 10.47
C GLY A 103 -8.45 -6.26 11.99
N GLN A 104 -9.21 -5.47 12.73
CA GLN A 104 -9.31 -5.59 14.18
C GLN A 104 -10.19 -6.78 14.57
N GLY A 105 -9.81 -7.50 15.62
CA GLY A 105 -10.52 -8.63 16.20
C GLY A 105 -11.90 -8.18 16.64
N GLY A 106 -12.92 -8.79 16.04
CA GLY A 106 -14.31 -8.33 16.08
C GLY A 106 -14.88 -8.00 14.70
N GLY A 107 -14.03 -7.71 13.71
CA GLY A 107 -14.46 -7.48 12.32
C GLY A 107 -15.05 -6.09 12.06
N GLU A 108 -14.91 -5.17 13.02
CA GLU A 108 -15.53 -3.83 12.98
C GLU A 108 -14.66 -2.76 12.29
N ARG A 109 -13.34 -2.98 12.20
CA ARG A 109 -12.41 -1.99 11.63
C ARG A 109 -11.38 -2.66 10.75
N PHE A 110 -11.10 -2.03 9.61
CA PHE A 110 -10.06 -2.44 8.70
C PHE A 110 -9.18 -1.26 8.32
N ALA A 111 -7.91 -1.55 8.08
CA ALA A 111 -6.95 -0.57 7.63
C ALA A 111 -6.15 -1.13 6.45
N LEU A 112 -5.95 -0.29 5.45
CA LEU A 112 -4.98 -0.47 4.41
C LEU A 112 -3.61 0.01 4.89
N LEU A 113 -2.59 -0.83 4.78
CA LEU A 113 -1.16 -0.49 4.86
C LEU A 113 -0.56 -0.50 3.47
N MET A 114 0.16 0.54 3.08
CA MET A 114 0.76 0.63 1.74
C MET A 114 2.05 1.44 1.77
N LEU A 115 3.11 0.89 1.18
CA LEU A 115 4.30 1.68 0.88
C LEU A 115 3.95 2.74 -0.14
N ILE A 116 4.37 3.98 0.08
CA ILE A 116 4.19 5.13 -0.80
C ILE A 116 5.53 5.79 -1.05
N ASN A 117 5.70 6.41 -2.23
CA ASN A 117 6.95 7.08 -2.55
C ASN A 117 7.11 8.38 -1.73
N ALA A 118 8.33 8.92 -1.66
CA ALA A 118 8.62 10.12 -0.88
C ALA A 118 7.82 11.36 -1.30
N ALA A 119 7.46 11.49 -2.60
CA ALA A 119 6.67 12.62 -3.09
C ALA A 119 5.21 12.53 -2.62
N GLU A 120 4.61 11.34 -2.69
CA GLU A 120 3.28 11.05 -2.11
C GLU A 120 3.29 11.31 -0.59
N ALA A 121 4.32 10.83 0.10
CA ALA A 121 4.45 10.96 1.54
C ALA A 121 4.53 12.43 1.99
N ALA A 122 5.20 13.29 1.23
CA ALA A 122 5.32 14.72 1.53
C ALA A 122 3.96 15.47 1.52
N LEU A 123 2.94 14.90 0.88
CA LEU A 123 1.60 15.49 0.77
C LEU A 123 0.61 14.95 1.82
N LEU A 124 0.98 13.91 2.55
CA LEU A 124 0.14 13.29 3.56
C LEU A 124 0.52 13.73 4.97
N PRO A 125 -0.45 13.95 5.86
CA PRO A 125 -0.12 14.24 7.24
C PRO A 125 0.36 12.99 7.97
N GLU A 126 1.16 13.20 9.00
CA GLU A 126 1.85 12.13 9.71
C GLU A 126 1.18 11.81 11.04
N ARG A 127 1.04 10.52 11.31
CA ARG A 127 0.65 9.98 12.61
C ARG A 127 1.47 8.73 12.88
N LEU A 128 2.74 8.94 13.21
CA LEU A 128 3.72 7.88 13.34
C LEU A 128 3.27 6.83 14.36
N PHE A 129 3.39 5.56 13.99
CA PHE A 129 3.03 4.44 14.85
C PHE A 129 4.26 4.00 15.63
N ALA A 130 4.43 4.51 16.85
CA ALA A 130 5.55 4.15 17.75
C ALA A 130 5.21 2.96 18.67
N ARG A 131 6.24 2.35 19.30
CA ARG A 131 6.14 1.13 20.13
C ARG A 131 5.13 1.16 21.30
N ASN A 132 4.61 2.33 21.69
CA ASN A 132 3.65 2.48 22.79
C ASN A 132 2.35 3.20 22.39
N GLN A 133 2.11 3.37 21.08
CA GLN A 133 0.94 4.06 20.57
C GLN A 133 -0.09 3.05 20.08
N ALA A 134 -1.37 3.28 20.39
CA ALA A 134 -2.44 2.46 19.82
C ALA A 134 -2.48 2.66 18.30
N PHE A 135 -2.41 1.58 17.53
CA PHE A 135 -2.45 1.60 16.07
C PHE A 135 -3.67 2.37 15.55
N GLU A 136 -4.80 2.23 16.25
CA GLU A 136 -6.04 2.93 15.94
C GLU A 136 -5.87 4.44 15.90
N ARG A 137 -5.05 5.03 16.78
CA ARG A 137 -4.83 6.48 16.83
C ARG A 137 -4.03 6.99 15.62
N CYS A 138 -3.24 6.11 15.01
CA CYS A 138 -2.43 6.41 13.84
C CYS A 138 -3.27 6.39 12.56
N VAL A 139 -4.27 5.51 12.50
CA VAL A 139 -5.10 5.29 11.31
C VAL A 139 -6.42 6.06 11.35
N PHE A 140 -7.16 5.94 12.44
CA PHE A 140 -8.49 6.52 12.58
C PHE A 140 -8.36 7.87 13.28
N ALA A 141 -8.98 8.90 12.69
CA ALA A 141 -9.17 10.16 13.40
C ALA A 141 -10.03 9.89 14.66
N ALA A 142 -9.66 10.52 15.77
CA ALA A 142 -10.52 10.56 16.95
C ALA A 142 -11.64 11.58 16.73
#